data_AF-A0A928U059-F1
#
_entry.id   AF-A0A928U059-F1
#
_cell.length_a   1.000
_cell.length_b   1.000
_cell.length_c   1.000
_cell.angle_alpha   90.00
_cell.angle_beta   90.00
_cell.angle_gamma   90.00
#
_symmetry.space_group_name_H-M   'P 1'
#
loop_
_entity.id
_entity.type
_entity.pdbx_description
1 polymer ?
#
loop_
_entity_poly.entity_id
_entity_poly.type
_entity_poly.pdbx_seq_one_letter_code
_entity_poly.pdbx_strand_id
1 'polypeptide(L)'
;MMEYTLSLALVDFLPVVFTAVGLFFIVRMVAYINGRQGRVAALGAGLTVAGGFFKAVWKLLMATSGGEMDIRLLDDALFILMAPGYTLLAFSVWQTVRAVRGQKTYHVWRAPVIFIGVMFALSAALYVSRPASPAWERILLSVMVLATVMTGVLLILFSFRQKLTLAGTLFIINLVGVFLLNGLARMPEQTIALQWIEESINAISWLAFMVAAVRVYGYTRENFGVDTAVAATPVTA
;
A
#
# COMPACT_ATOMS: atom_id res chain seq x y z
N MET A 1 -22.56 12.57 -21.61
CA MET A 1 -22.08 11.27 -21.09
C MET A 1 -20.59 11.44 -20.84
N MET A 2 -20.13 11.32 -19.59
CA MET A 2 -18.70 11.47 -19.27
C MET A 2 -17.99 10.18 -19.66
N GLU A 3 -17.45 10.15 -20.87
CA GLU A 3 -16.66 9.01 -21.36
C GLU A 3 -15.36 8.94 -20.57
N TYR A 4 -15.28 7.97 -19.64
CA TYR A 4 -14.01 7.51 -19.10
C TYR A 4 -13.18 6.99 -20.28
N THR A 5 -12.09 7.67 -20.64
CA THR A 5 -11.38 7.36 -21.88
C THR A 5 -10.56 6.09 -21.72
N LEU A 6 -10.43 5.32 -22.80
CA LEU A 6 -9.55 4.13 -22.83
C LEU A 6 -8.11 4.47 -22.41
N SER A 7 -7.61 5.64 -22.83
CA SER A 7 -6.28 6.12 -22.47
C SER A 7 -6.13 6.35 -20.96
N LEU A 8 -7.14 6.92 -20.30
CA LEU A 8 -7.14 7.14 -18.86
C LEU A 8 -7.15 5.80 -18.11
N ALA A 9 -7.99 4.86 -18.53
CA ALA A 9 -8.07 3.53 -17.92
C ALA A 9 -6.77 2.71 -18.06
N LEU A 10 -5.98 2.94 -19.11
CA LEU A 10 -4.65 2.31 -19.24
C LEU A 10 -3.62 2.92 -18.30
N VAL A 11 -3.68 4.24 -18.08
CA VAL A 11 -2.75 4.95 -17.17
C VAL A 11 -2.97 4.51 -15.72
N ASP A 12 -4.19 4.16 -15.34
CA ASP A 12 -4.56 3.58 -14.05
C ASP A 12 -3.76 2.30 -13.66
N PHE A 13 -3.20 1.57 -14.64
CA PHE A 13 -2.35 0.42 -14.36
C PHE A 13 -0.94 0.81 -13.87
N LEU A 14 -0.45 2.01 -14.22
CA LEU A 14 0.88 2.49 -13.79
C LEU A 14 1.04 2.51 -12.27
N PRO A 15 0.16 3.16 -11.49
CA PRO A 15 0.28 3.15 -10.03
C PRO A 15 0.17 1.73 -9.45
N VAL A 16 -0.60 0.82 -10.06
CA VAL A 16 -0.68 -0.59 -9.62
C VAL A 16 0.67 -1.29 -9.80
N VAL A 17 1.32 -1.13 -10.97
CA VAL A 17 2.65 -1.70 -11.23
C VAL A 17 3.69 -1.12 -10.29
N PHE A 18 3.74 0.21 -10.14
CA PHE A 18 4.70 0.85 -9.24
C PHE A 18 4.49 0.45 -7.78
N THR A 19 3.23 0.33 -7.34
CA THR A 19 2.88 -0.18 -6.01
C THR A 19 3.34 -1.62 -5.83
N ALA A 20 3.11 -2.49 -6.82
CA ALA A 20 3.52 -3.89 -6.75
C ALA A 20 5.04 -4.04 -6.62
N VAL A 21 5.81 -3.31 -7.44
CA VAL A 21 7.27 -3.31 -7.36
C VAL A 21 7.75 -2.72 -6.03
N GLY A 22 7.20 -1.57 -5.61
CA GLY A 22 7.56 -0.95 -4.34
C GLY A 22 7.29 -1.87 -3.15
N LEU A 23 6.10 -2.47 -3.09
CA LEU A 23 5.73 -3.40 -2.03
C LEU A 23 6.55 -4.67 -2.06
N PHE A 24 6.92 -5.20 -3.23
CA PHE A 24 7.87 -6.31 -3.32
C PHE A 24 9.17 -6.01 -2.57
N PHE A 25 9.75 -4.83 -2.76
CA PHE A 25 10.98 -4.44 -2.07
C PHE A 25 10.76 -4.19 -0.57
N ILE A 26 9.63 -3.62 -0.15
CA ILE A 26 9.28 -3.51 1.28
C ILE A 26 9.12 -4.88 1.93
N VAL A 27 8.46 -5.83 1.26
CA VAL A 27 8.31 -7.20 1.73
C VAL A 27 9.67 -7.86 1.90
N ARG A 28 10.56 -7.70 0.91
CA ARG A 28 11.93 -8.21 1.00
C ARG A 28 12.66 -7.57 2.18
N MET A 29 12.62 -6.24 2.32
CA MET A 29 13.20 -5.52 3.47
C MET A 29 12.73 -6.11 4.81
N VAL A 30 11.42 -6.29 4.98
CA VAL A 30 10.84 -6.88 6.20
C VAL A 30 11.31 -8.32 6.38
N ALA A 31 11.34 -9.13 5.32
CA ALA A 31 11.75 -10.52 5.37
C ALA A 31 13.24 -10.70 5.76
N TYR A 32 14.10 -9.78 5.32
CA TYR A 32 15.53 -9.78 5.70
C TYR A 32 15.73 -9.55 7.19
N ILE A 33 14.93 -8.67 7.81
CA ILE A 33 15.02 -8.39 9.25
C ILE A 33 14.29 -9.47 10.07
N ASN A 34 13.12 -9.91 9.59
CA ASN A 34 12.31 -10.94 10.24
C ASN A 34 11.51 -11.73 9.21
N GLY A 35 11.97 -12.94 8.90
CA GLY A 35 11.36 -13.80 7.88
C GLY A 35 9.90 -14.16 8.14
N ARG A 36 9.47 -14.27 9.42
CA ARG A 36 8.05 -14.53 9.75
C ARG A 36 7.18 -13.31 9.42
N GLN A 37 7.64 -12.11 9.76
CA GLN A 37 6.96 -10.88 9.36
C GLN A 37 6.99 -10.65 7.86
N GLY A 38 8.05 -11.09 7.17
CA GLY A 38 8.14 -11.06 5.71
C GLY A 38 6.98 -11.79 5.04
N ARG A 39 6.54 -12.93 5.58
CA ARG A 39 5.39 -13.68 5.04
C ARG A 39 4.06 -12.94 5.25
N VAL A 40 3.89 -12.30 6.41
CA VAL A 40 2.69 -11.49 6.69
C VAL A 40 2.65 -10.26 5.76
N ALA A 41 3.79 -9.58 5.61
CA ALA A 41 3.93 -8.48 4.67
C ALA A 41 3.65 -8.91 3.23
N ALA A 42 4.12 -10.09 2.80
CA ALA A 42 3.88 -10.62 1.46
C ALA A 42 2.39 -10.85 1.18
N LEU A 43 1.66 -11.42 2.15
CA LEU A 43 0.20 -11.55 2.04
C LEU A 43 -0.47 -10.18 1.95
N GLY A 44 -0.05 -9.24 2.81
CA GLY A 44 -0.55 -7.87 2.78
C GLY A 44 -0.34 -7.19 1.44
N ALA A 45 0.87 -7.28 0.89
CA ALA A 45 1.22 -6.76 -0.43
C ALA A 45 0.38 -7.40 -1.55
N GLY A 46 0.21 -8.73 -1.51
CA GLY A 46 -0.60 -9.44 -2.49
C GLY A 46 -2.05 -8.95 -2.51
N LEU A 47 -2.66 -8.80 -1.32
CA LEU A 47 -4.03 -8.27 -1.19
C LEU A 47 -4.13 -6.82 -1.68
N THR A 48 -3.18 -5.96 -1.31
CA THR A 48 -3.14 -4.56 -1.74
C THR A 48 -3.04 -4.44 -3.26
N VAL A 49 -2.14 -5.19 -3.89
CA VAL A 49 -1.95 -5.18 -5.35
C VAL A 49 -3.17 -5.75 -6.06
N ALA A 50 -3.75 -6.84 -5.56
CA ALA A 50 -4.95 -7.43 -6.13
C ALA A 50 -6.13 -6.46 -6.12
N GLY A 51 -6.34 -5.73 -5.01
CA GLY A 51 -7.39 -4.70 -4.93
C GLY A 51 -7.20 -3.57 -5.93
N GLY A 52 -5.99 -3.03 -6.06
CA GLY A 52 -5.69 -2.00 -7.07
C GLY A 52 -5.84 -2.51 -8.50
N PHE A 53 -5.42 -3.75 -8.75
CA PHE A 53 -5.57 -4.39 -10.06
C PHE A 53 -7.03 -4.57 -10.46
N PHE A 54 -7.90 -5.06 -9.56
CA PHE A 54 -9.32 -5.22 -9.87
C PHE A 54 -10.02 -3.88 -10.14
N LYS A 55 -9.63 -2.81 -9.44
CA LYS A 55 -10.13 -1.46 -9.73
C LYS A 55 -9.70 -0.98 -11.11
N ALA A 56 -8.44 -1.18 -11.50
CA ALA A 56 -7.96 -0.81 -12.83
C ALA A 56 -8.66 -1.62 -13.93
N VAL A 57 -8.89 -2.92 -13.69
CA VAL A 57 -9.68 -3.77 -14.61
C VAL A 57 -11.12 -3.29 -14.72
N TRP A 58 -11.78 -2.93 -13.61
CA TRP A 58 -13.13 -2.36 -13.64
C TRP A 58 -13.18 -1.07 -14.47
N LYS A 59 -12.25 -0.14 -14.25
CA LYS A 59 -12.14 1.10 -15.05
C LYS A 59 -11.93 0.82 -16.54
N LEU A 60 -11.12 -0.19 -16.87
CA LEU A 60 -10.90 -0.62 -18.25
C LEU A 60 -12.18 -1.17 -18.88
N LEU A 61 -12.91 -2.04 -18.18
CA LEU A 61 -14.18 -2.59 -18.67
C LEU A 61 -15.24 -1.51 -18.86
N MET A 62 -15.33 -0.55 -17.92
CA MET A 62 -16.20 0.61 -18.06
C MET A 62 -15.84 1.44 -19.29
N ALA A 63 -14.55 1.69 -19.53
CA ALA A 63 -14.09 2.45 -20.68
C ALA A 63 -14.32 1.73 -22.03
N THR A 64 -14.08 0.41 -22.09
CA THR A 64 -14.21 -0.35 -23.35
C THR A 64 -15.65 -0.66 -23.72
N SER A 65 -16.55 -0.76 -22.74
CA SER A 65 -17.97 -1.00 -22.95
C SER A 65 -18.81 0.27 -23.09
N GLY A 66 -18.19 1.46 -23.09
CA GLY A 66 -18.92 2.73 -23.07
C GLY A 66 -19.78 2.93 -21.81
N GLY A 67 -19.43 2.24 -20.72
CA GLY A 67 -20.14 2.26 -19.43
C GLY A 67 -21.24 1.22 -19.27
N GLU A 68 -21.44 0.31 -20.23
CA GLU A 68 -22.46 -0.74 -20.14
C GLU A 68 -22.10 -1.87 -19.15
N MET A 69 -20.81 -2.17 -18.99
CA MET A 69 -20.33 -3.25 -18.11
C MET A 69 -19.87 -2.72 -16.73
N ASP A 70 -20.83 -2.36 -15.88
CA ASP A 70 -20.57 -2.00 -14.47
C ASP A 70 -20.57 -3.24 -13.56
N ILE A 71 -19.41 -3.90 -13.45
CA ILE A 71 -19.22 -5.03 -12.53
C ILE A 71 -18.77 -4.50 -11.16
N ARG A 72 -19.72 -4.03 -10.35
CA ARG A 72 -19.46 -3.44 -9.02
C ARG A 72 -18.61 -4.29 -8.08
N LEU A 73 -18.67 -5.62 -8.21
CA LEU A 73 -17.82 -6.52 -7.42
C LEU A 73 -16.32 -6.24 -7.61
N LEU A 74 -15.89 -5.87 -8.84
CA LEU A 74 -14.50 -5.51 -9.11
C LEU A 74 -14.15 -4.14 -8.50
N ASP A 75 -15.11 -3.23 -8.46
CA ASP A 75 -14.96 -1.92 -7.83
C ASP A 75 -14.81 -2.03 -6.32
N ASP A 76 -15.71 -2.80 -5.70
CA ASP A 76 -15.78 -3.07 -4.27
C ASP A 76 -14.59 -3.90 -3.77
N ALA A 77 -14.04 -4.76 -4.64
CA ALA A 77 -12.85 -5.56 -4.34
C ALA A 77 -11.66 -4.71 -3.91
N LEU A 78 -11.58 -3.44 -4.34
CA LEU A 78 -10.58 -2.49 -3.85
C LEU A 78 -10.63 -2.40 -2.33
N PHE A 79 -11.79 -2.14 -1.74
CA PHE A 79 -11.91 -1.95 -0.29
C PHE A 79 -11.75 -3.27 0.46
N ILE A 80 -12.36 -4.34 -0.07
CA ILE A 80 -12.35 -5.67 0.53
C ILE A 80 -10.92 -6.24 0.60
N LEU A 81 -10.07 -5.96 -0.38
CA LEU A 81 -8.71 -6.50 -0.41
C LEU A 81 -7.66 -5.52 0.14
N MET A 82 -7.73 -4.23 -0.21
CA MET A 82 -6.70 -3.28 0.22
C MET A 82 -6.77 -2.96 1.71
N ALA A 83 -7.94 -2.92 2.34
CA ALA A 83 -8.05 -2.64 3.77
C ALA A 83 -7.31 -3.68 4.65
N PRO A 84 -7.52 -5.01 4.49
CA PRO A 84 -6.71 -5.99 5.19
C PRO A 84 -5.26 -6.00 4.68
N GLY A 85 -5.03 -5.76 3.38
CA GLY A 85 -3.69 -5.71 2.78
C GLY A 85 -2.77 -4.68 3.44
N TYR A 86 -3.19 -3.41 3.48
CA TYR A 86 -2.43 -2.34 4.12
C TYR A 86 -2.34 -2.51 5.64
N THR A 87 -3.35 -3.08 6.28
CA THR A 87 -3.28 -3.40 7.72
C THR A 87 -2.11 -4.35 7.99
N LEU A 88 -2.02 -5.47 7.26
CA LEU A 88 -0.94 -6.43 7.40
C LEU A 88 0.43 -5.79 7.13
N LEU A 89 0.53 -4.94 6.10
CA LEU A 89 1.76 -4.20 5.79
C LEU A 89 2.15 -3.24 6.93
N ALA A 90 1.22 -2.44 7.44
CA ALA A 90 1.46 -1.49 8.51
C ALA A 90 1.99 -2.16 9.77
N PHE A 91 1.35 -3.26 10.20
CA PHE A 91 1.81 -4.03 11.36
C PHE A 91 3.18 -4.68 11.12
N SER A 92 3.43 -5.20 9.91
CA SER A 92 4.71 -5.85 9.58
C SER A 92 5.86 -4.84 9.57
N VAL A 93 5.67 -3.67 8.94
CA VAL A 93 6.67 -2.59 8.93
C VAL A 93 6.87 -2.03 10.34
N TRP A 94 5.80 -1.83 11.11
CA TRP A 94 5.91 -1.36 12.49
C TRP A 94 6.74 -2.31 13.36
N GLN A 95 6.46 -3.61 13.31
CA GLN A 95 7.24 -4.59 14.06
C GLN A 95 8.70 -4.67 13.59
N THR A 96 8.95 -4.45 12.30
CA THR A 96 10.31 -4.39 11.74
C THR A 96 11.08 -3.19 12.27
N VAL A 97 10.48 -2.00 12.28
CA VAL A 97 11.08 -0.79 12.85
C VAL A 97 11.39 -0.99 14.35
N ARG A 98 10.51 -1.69 15.08
CA ARG A 98 10.77 -2.04 16.49
C ARG A 98 11.93 -3.01 16.66
N ALA A 99 12.00 -4.05 15.83
CA ALA A 99 13.07 -5.03 15.85
C ALA A 99 14.44 -4.38 15.64
N VAL A 100 14.56 -3.49 14.63
CA VAL A 100 15.79 -2.74 14.35
C VAL A 100 16.19 -1.82 15.51
N ARG A 101 15.23 -1.34 16.30
CA ARG A 101 15.48 -0.53 17.50
C ARG A 101 15.80 -1.37 18.75
N GLY A 102 15.95 -2.68 18.63
CA GLY A 102 16.17 -3.59 19.77
C GLY A 102 14.96 -3.69 20.72
N GLN A 103 13.76 -3.29 20.27
CA GLN A 103 12.56 -3.33 21.09
C GLN A 103 11.87 -4.70 20.99
N LYS A 104 11.17 -5.10 22.06
CA LYS A 104 10.35 -6.32 22.07
C LYS A 104 9.32 -6.29 20.93
N THR A 105 9.32 -7.35 20.13
CA THR A 105 8.35 -7.61 19.06
C THR A 105 7.17 -8.44 19.58
N TYR A 106 6.06 -8.46 18.84
CA TYR A 106 4.83 -9.13 19.23
C TYR A 106 4.56 -10.32 18.32
N HIS A 107 3.53 -11.11 18.67
CA HIS A 107 3.09 -12.19 17.80
C HIS A 107 2.61 -11.63 16.45
N VAL A 108 3.13 -12.18 15.36
CA VAL A 108 3.00 -11.60 14.01
C VAL A 108 1.55 -11.51 13.52
N TRP A 109 0.69 -12.46 13.92
CA TRP A 109 -0.71 -12.53 13.46
C TRP A 109 -1.75 -11.94 14.42
N ARG A 110 -1.49 -11.86 15.73
CA ARG A 110 -2.57 -11.63 16.71
C ARG A 110 -3.22 -10.25 16.53
N ALA A 111 -2.42 -9.20 16.59
CA ALA A 111 -2.92 -7.84 16.45
C ALA A 111 -3.57 -7.57 15.08
N PRO A 112 -2.94 -7.89 13.92
CA PRO A 112 -3.56 -7.61 12.63
C PRO A 112 -4.82 -8.44 12.38
N VAL A 113 -4.86 -9.72 12.75
CA VAL A 113 -6.06 -10.56 12.53
C VAL A 113 -7.24 -10.09 13.37
N ILE A 114 -7.02 -9.75 14.64
CA ILE A 114 -8.08 -9.20 15.50
C ILE A 114 -8.60 -7.89 14.91
N PHE A 115 -7.70 -6.99 14.53
CA PHE A 115 -8.09 -5.70 13.95
C PHE A 115 -8.89 -5.87 12.65
N ILE A 116 -8.41 -6.71 11.73
CA ILE A 116 -9.12 -7.03 10.48
C ILE A 116 -10.50 -7.61 10.81
N GLY A 117 -10.58 -8.60 11.70
CA GLY A 117 -11.85 -9.23 12.09
C GLY A 117 -12.87 -8.23 12.62
N VAL A 118 -12.44 -7.32 13.52
CA VAL A 118 -13.33 -6.28 14.08
C VAL A 118 -13.79 -5.29 13.00
N MET A 119 -12.89 -4.84 12.13
CA MET A 119 -13.23 -3.88 11.07
C MET A 119 -14.18 -4.49 10.02
N PHE A 120 -13.98 -5.75 9.66
CA PHE A 120 -14.89 -6.46 8.76
C PHE A 120 -16.24 -6.76 9.40
N ALA A 121 -16.27 -7.15 10.68
CA ALA A 121 -17.52 -7.34 11.40
C ALA A 121 -18.34 -6.04 11.45
N LEU A 122 -17.67 -4.90 11.70
CA LEU A 122 -18.32 -3.59 11.71
C LEU A 122 -18.82 -3.19 10.31
N SER A 123 -18.00 -3.38 9.28
CA SER A 123 -18.38 -3.10 7.89
C SER A 123 -19.58 -3.96 7.45
N ALA A 124 -19.56 -5.26 7.74
CA ALA A 124 -20.66 -6.18 7.46
C ALA A 124 -21.94 -5.82 8.22
N ALA A 125 -21.84 -5.44 9.50
CA ALA A 125 -22.99 -4.99 10.28
C ALA A 125 -23.63 -3.72 9.68
N LEU A 126 -22.83 -2.79 9.17
CA LEU A 126 -23.34 -1.60 8.47
C LEU A 126 -23.95 -1.94 7.11
N TYR A 127 -23.34 -2.86 6.37
CA TYR A 127 -23.88 -3.33 5.10
C TYR A 127 -25.29 -3.95 5.28
N VAL A 128 -25.46 -4.79 6.30
CA VAL A 128 -26.76 -5.44 6.59
C VAL A 128 -27.78 -4.44 7.16
N SER A 129 -27.37 -3.54 8.05
CA SER A 129 -28.29 -2.59 8.70
C SER A 129 -28.68 -1.40 7.82
N ARG A 130 -27.81 -0.99 6.88
CA ARG A 130 -27.98 0.18 6.01
C ARG A 130 -27.47 -0.11 4.59
N PRO A 131 -28.09 -1.04 3.84
CA PRO A 131 -27.57 -1.50 2.55
C PRO A 131 -27.50 -0.40 1.47
N ALA A 132 -28.35 0.62 1.55
CA ALA A 132 -28.33 1.75 0.62
C ALA A 132 -27.27 2.83 0.96
N SER A 133 -26.55 2.68 2.09
CA SER A 133 -25.58 3.67 2.55
C SER A 133 -24.14 3.24 2.21
N PRO A 134 -23.28 4.14 1.69
CA PRO A 134 -21.86 3.86 1.46
C PRO A 134 -21.04 3.80 2.78
N ALA A 135 -21.70 3.65 3.93
CA ALA A 135 -21.06 3.69 5.23
C ALA A 135 -20.08 2.51 5.43
N TRP A 136 -20.40 1.33 4.88
CA TRP A 136 -19.56 0.14 4.98
C TRP A 136 -18.22 0.32 4.23
N GLU A 137 -18.25 0.88 3.02
CA GLU A 137 -17.07 1.25 2.21
C GLU A 137 -16.23 2.30 2.92
N ARG A 138 -16.86 3.35 3.47
CA ARG A 138 -16.17 4.45 4.15
C ARG A 138 -15.35 3.98 5.35
N ILE A 139 -15.82 2.96 6.07
CA ILE A 139 -15.04 2.35 7.17
C ILE A 139 -13.79 1.66 6.63
N LEU A 140 -13.94 0.81 5.61
CA LEU A 140 -12.80 0.09 5.02
C LEU A 140 -11.80 1.07 4.36
N LEU A 141 -12.30 2.11 3.69
CA LEU A 141 -11.52 3.21 3.14
C LEU A 141 -10.75 3.94 4.25
N SER A 142 -11.39 4.24 5.38
CA SER A 142 -10.73 4.90 6.51
C SER A 142 -9.60 4.04 7.09
N VAL A 143 -9.84 2.73 7.25
CA VAL A 143 -8.82 1.77 7.69
C VAL A 143 -7.66 1.72 6.71
N MET A 144 -7.96 1.62 5.41
CA MET A 144 -6.95 1.62 4.35
C MET A 144 -6.09 2.88 4.42
N VAL A 145 -6.69 4.07 4.41
CA VAL A 145 -5.96 5.34 4.46
C VAL A 145 -5.08 5.43 5.71
N LEU A 146 -5.62 5.10 6.89
CA LEU A 146 -4.84 5.13 8.13
C LEU A 146 -3.66 4.16 8.07
N ALA A 147 -3.87 2.92 7.60
CA ALA A 147 -2.82 1.93 7.49
C ALA A 147 -1.74 2.32 6.46
N THR A 148 -2.13 2.89 5.32
CA THR A 148 -1.19 3.43 4.31
C THR A 148 -0.38 4.60 4.89
N VAL A 149 -1.04 5.54 5.57
CA VAL A 149 -0.37 6.69 6.23
C VAL A 149 0.61 6.20 7.31
N MET A 150 0.19 5.27 8.17
CA MET A 150 1.07 4.69 9.19
C MET A 150 2.29 4.02 8.56
N THR A 151 2.08 3.23 7.50
CA THR A 151 3.18 2.59 6.76
C THR A 151 4.14 3.63 6.20
N GLY A 152 3.62 4.66 5.53
CA GLY A 152 4.40 5.76 4.96
C GLY A 152 5.22 6.49 6.02
N VAL A 153 4.60 6.90 7.14
CA VAL A 153 5.28 7.56 8.26
C VAL A 153 6.40 6.69 8.83
N LEU A 154 6.15 5.39 9.04
CA LEU A 154 7.16 4.48 9.56
C LEU A 154 8.36 4.33 8.61
N LEU A 155 8.11 4.26 7.30
CA LEU A 155 9.16 4.20 6.28
C LEU A 155 9.94 5.51 6.19
N ILE A 156 9.27 6.67 6.25
CA ILE A 156 9.92 8.00 6.32
C ILE A 156 10.85 8.07 7.54
N LEU A 157 10.34 7.72 8.72
CA LEU A 157 11.11 7.72 9.95
C LEU A 157 12.27 6.73 9.89
N PHE A 158 12.08 5.56 9.28
CA PHE A 158 13.14 4.59 9.06
C PHE A 158 14.22 5.20 8.16
N SER A 159 13.85 5.72 6.98
CA SER A 159 14.79 6.29 6.01
C SER A 159 15.64 7.40 6.61
N PHE A 160 15.05 8.38 7.30
CA PHE A 160 15.83 9.47 7.89
C PHE A 160 16.73 9.03 9.04
N ARG A 161 16.28 8.07 9.86
CA ARG A 161 17.14 7.51 10.92
C ARG A 161 18.34 6.75 10.38
N GLN A 162 18.19 6.13 9.21
CA GLN A 162 19.28 5.48 8.49
C GLN A 162 20.05 6.42 7.55
N LYS A 163 19.84 7.75 7.65
CA LYS A 163 20.47 8.78 6.81
C LYS A 163 20.19 8.64 5.30
N LEU A 164 19.14 7.93 4.92
CA LEU A 164 18.65 7.79 3.54
C LEU A 164 17.72 8.96 3.18
N THR A 165 18.27 10.16 3.10
CA THR A 165 17.49 11.40 2.91
C THR A 165 16.64 11.37 1.64
N LEU A 166 17.19 10.92 0.52
CA LEU A 166 16.46 10.80 -0.75
C LEU A 166 15.25 9.87 -0.62
N ALA A 167 15.42 8.70 0.01
CA ALA A 167 14.31 7.75 0.19
C ALA A 167 13.22 8.33 1.11
N GLY A 168 13.64 9.00 2.20
CA GLY A 168 12.71 9.69 3.10
C GLY A 168 11.89 10.77 2.39
N THR A 169 12.55 11.61 1.58
CA THR A 169 11.87 12.65 0.78
C THR A 169 10.91 12.05 -0.25
N LEU A 170 11.30 10.98 -0.94
CA LEU A 170 10.42 10.31 -1.91
C LEU A 170 9.19 9.68 -1.24
N PHE A 171 9.32 9.11 -0.04
CA PHE A 171 8.16 8.67 0.74
C PHE A 171 7.27 9.83 1.20
N ILE A 172 7.84 11.00 1.53
CA ILE A 172 7.04 12.21 1.82
C ILE A 172 6.25 12.62 0.57
N ILE A 173 6.88 12.64 -0.61
CA ILE A 173 6.20 12.96 -1.87
C ILE A 173 5.03 12.00 -2.11
N ASN A 174 5.25 10.69 -1.93
CA ASN A 174 4.17 9.71 -2.03
C ASN A 174 3.03 9.99 -1.04
N LEU A 175 3.35 10.27 0.22
CA LEU A 175 2.35 10.52 1.26
C LEU A 175 1.54 11.80 0.99
N VAL A 176 2.19 12.87 0.53
CA VAL A 176 1.52 14.10 0.09
C VAL A 176 0.58 13.80 -1.07
N GLY A 177 1.02 13.02 -2.05
CA GLY A 177 0.20 12.57 -3.16
C GLY A 177 -1.06 11.81 -2.73
N VAL A 178 -0.92 10.88 -1.78
CA VAL A 178 -2.07 10.15 -1.19
C VAL A 178 -3.09 11.11 -0.57
N PHE A 179 -2.65 12.14 0.14
CA PHE A 179 -3.55 13.15 0.70
C PHE A 179 -4.21 14.03 -0.37
N LEU A 180 -3.46 14.44 -1.40
CA LEU A 180 -3.99 15.20 -2.53
C LEU A 180 -5.10 14.42 -3.23
N LEU A 181 -4.87 13.15 -3.55
CA LEU A 181 -5.88 12.26 -4.17
C LEU A 181 -7.13 12.11 -3.30
N ASN A 182 -6.97 11.97 -1.97
CA ASN A 182 -8.13 11.87 -1.09
C ASN A 182 -8.95 13.17 -1.06
N GLY A 183 -8.30 14.33 -1.24
CA GLY A 183 -8.96 15.62 -1.38
C GLY A 183 -9.70 15.76 -2.71
N LEU A 184 -9.03 15.42 -3.82
CA LEU A 184 -9.60 15.49 -5.18
C LEU A 184 -10.82 14.56 -5.34
N ALA A 185 -10.74 13.35 -4.79
CA ALA A 185 -11.83 12.37 -4.82
C ALA A 185 -13.14 12.83 -4.15
N ARG A 186 -13.13 13.94 -3.39
CA ARG A 186 -14.33 14.51 -2.74
C ARG A 186 -14.95 15.66 -3.53
N MET A 187 -14.34 16.06 -4.64
CA MET A 187 -14.88 17.12 -5.48
C MET A 187 -16.15 16.63 -6.21
N PRO A 188 -17.23 17.43 -6.23
CA PRO A 188 -18.51 17.01 -6.81
C PRO A 188 -18.48 16.88 -8.34
N GLU A 189 -17.58 17.58 -9.03
CA GLU A 189 -17.43 17.51 -10.49
C GLU A 189 -16.13 16.82 -10.89
N GLN A 190 -16.25 15.64 -11.49
CA GLN A 190 -15.12 14.84 -11.98
C GLN A 190 -14.93 15.03 -13.48
N THR A 191 -14.43 16.20 -13.87
CA THR A 191 -14.12 16.51 -15.27
C THR A 191 -12.97 15.65 -15.80
N ILE A 192 -12.90 15.44 -17.12
CA ILE A 192 -11.80 14.69 -17.75
C ILE A 192 -10.43 15.27 -17.40
N ALA A 193 -10.31 16.61 -17.33
CA ALA A 193 -9.07 17.27 -16.93
C ALA A 193 -8.69 16.95 -15.49
N LEU A 194 -9.67 16.94 -14.58
CA LEU A 194 -9.44 16.57 -13.17
C LEU A 194 -9.00 15.11 -13.04
N GLN A 195 -9.62 14.20 -13.80
CA GLN A 195 -9.23 12.79 -13.82
C GLN A 195 -7.79 12.60 -14.30
N TRP A 196 -7.36 13.33 -15.34
CA TRP A 196 -5.96 13.30 -15.78
C TRP A 196 -4.99 13.83 -14.72
N ILE A 197 -5.40 14.84 -13.96
CA ILE A 197 -4.62 15.35 -12.81
C ILE A 197 -4.53 14.28 -11.72
N GLU A 198 -5.64 13.64 -11.35
CA GLU A 198 -5.68 12.56 -10.38
C GLU A 198 -4.76 11.41 -10.79
N GLU A 199 -4.88 10.90 -12.02
CA GLU A 199 -4.07 9.77 -12.47
C GLU A 199 -2.57 10.13 -12.58
N SER A 200 -2.24 11.36 -12.96
CA SER A 200 -0.86 11.84 -13.00
C SER A 200 -0.25 11.93 -11.59
N ILE A 201 -0.99 12.50 -10.63
CA ILE A 201 -0.56 12.55 -9.23
C ILE A 201 -0.39 11.13 -8.69
N ASN A 202 -1.32 10.23 -8.98
CA ASN A 202 -1.29 8.85 -8.53
C ASN A 202 -0.05 8.10 -9.08
N ALA A 203 0.18 8.18 -10.39
CA ALA A 203 1.33 7.55 -11.04
C ALA A 203 2.68 8.08 -10.49
N ILE A 204 2.85 9.40 -10.37
CA ILE A 204 4.08 10.00 -9.84
C ILE A 204 4.30 9.63 -8.37
N SER A 205 3.23 9.62 -7.57
CA SER A 205 3.30 9.30 -6.15
C SER A 205 3.74 7.85 -5.92
N TRP A 206 3.18 6.90 -6.66
CA TRP A 206 3.57 5.50 -6.54
C TRP A 206 4.93 5.20 -7.17
N LEU A 207 5.32 5.93 -8.21
CA LEU A 207 6.69 5.88 -8.73
C LEU A 207 7.71 6.33 -7.68
N ALA A 208 7.44 7.44 -6.99
CA ALA A 208 8.29 7.92 -5.89
C ALA A 208 8.39 6.88 -4.77
N PHE A 209 7.26 6.26 -4.38
CA PHE A 209 7.23 5.16 -3.43
C PHE A 209 8.08 3.97 -3.87
N MET A 210 7.95 3.54 -5.13
CA MET A 210 8.72 2.43 -5.70
C MET A 210 10.22 2.70 -5.61
N VAL A 211 10.67 3.87 -6.06
CA VAL A 211 12.08 4.24 -6.03
C VAL A 211 12.60 4.32 -4.58
N ALA A 212 11.82 4.88 -3.66
CA ALA A 212 12.16 4.93 -2.24
C ALA A 212 12.31 3.52 -1.62
N ALA A 213 11.35 2.63 -1.91
CA ALA A 213 11.35 1.25 -1.43
C ALA A 213 12.56 0.46 -1.91
N VAL A 214 12.94 0.60 -3.19
CA VAL A 214 14.16 -0.01 -3.76
C VAL A 214 15.41 0.43 -2.99
N ARG A 215 15.53 1.74 -2.71
CA ARG A 215 16.68 2.30 -2.00
C ARG A 215 16.77 1.81 -0.56
N VAL A 216 15.64 1.79 0.15
CA VAL A 216 15.58 1.29 1.53
C VAL A 216 15.90 -0.20 1.60
N TYR A 217 15.42 -0.98 0.63
CA TYR A 217 15.76 -2.39 0.53
C TYR A 217 17.26 -2.61 0.32
N GLY A 218 17.88 -1.89 -0.62
CA GLY A 218 19.32 -1.97 -0.89
C GLY A 218 20.14 -1.73 0.38
N TYR A 219 19.86 -0.64 1.09
CA TYR A 219 20.49 -0.35 2.38
C TYR A 219 20.26 -1.47 3.41
N THR A 220 19.04 -1.99 3.48
CA THR A 220 18.70 -3.00 4.48
C THR A 220 19.46 -4.31 4.24
N ARG A 221 19.60 -4.70 2.97
CA ARG A 221 20.37 -5.88 2.58
C ARG A 221 21.84 -5.76 2.98
N GLU A 222 22.44 -4.59 2.77
CA GLU A 222 23.86 -4.34 3.08
C GLU A 222 24.15 -4.26 4.59
N ASN A 223 23.23 -3.68 5.37
CA ASN A 223 23.50 -3.32 6.76
C ASN A 223 22.87 -4.27 7.80
N PHE A 224 21.85 -5.03 7.41
CA PHE A 224 21.17 -5.99 8.28
C PHE A 224 21.25 -7.43 7.73
N GLY A 225 22.08 -7.66 6.72
CA GLY A 225 22.32 -8.99 6.14
C GLY A 225 23.20 -9.88 7.02
N VAL A 226 22.95 -11.19 6.94
CA VAL A 226 23.70 -12.28 7.61
C VAL A 226 25.15 -12.38 7.11
N ASP A 227 25.49 -11.71 6.01
CA ASP A 227 26.83 -11.75 5.39
C ASP A 227 27.94 -11.14 6.28
N THR A 228 27.58 -10.36 7.30
CA THR A 228 28.55 -9.82 8.28
C THR A 228 29.11 -10.88 9.24
N ALA A 229 28.47 -12.04 9.38
CA ALA A 229 28.92 -13.10 10.30
C ALA A 229 29.90 -14.10 9.68
N VAL A 230 30.14 -14.08 8.35
CA VAL A 230 31.02 -15.05 7.67
C VAL A 230 32.42 -14.47 7.36
N ALA A 231 32.60 -13.16 7.45
CA ALA A 231 33.87 -12.49 7.09
C ALA A 231 34.85 -12.27 8.26
N ALA A 232 34.59 -12.81 9.46
CA ALA A 232 35.42 -12.59 10.64
C ALA A 232 35.85 -13.89 11.32
N THR A 233 36.57 -14.74 10.57
CA THR A 233 37.53 -15.66 11.18
C THR A 233 38.90 -15.35 10.59
N PRO A 234 39.83 -14.73 11.33
CA PRO A 234 41.21 -14.70 10.91
C PRO A 234 41.72 -16.14 10.97
N VAL A 235 42.10 -16.69 9.82
CA VAL A 235 42.90 -17.91 9.76
C VAL A 235 44.28 -17.53 10.29
N THR A 236 44.48 -17.68 11.60
CA THR A 236 45.81 -17.79 12.19
C THR A 236 46.25 -19.24 12.08
N ALA A 237 47.21 -19.51 11.20
CA ALA A 237 48.09 -20.66 11.23
C ALA A 237 49.51 -20.18 10.92
#